data_AF-A0A1Y3BWE7-F1
#
_entry.id   AF-A0A1Y3BWE7-F1
#
_cell.length_a   1.000
_cell.length_b   1.000
_cell.length_c   1.000
_cell.angle_alpha   90.00
_cell.angle_beta   90.00
_cell.angle_gamma   90.00
#
_symmetry.space_group_name_H-M   'P 1'
#
loop_
_entity.id
_entity.type
_entity.pdbx_description
1 polymer ?
#
loop_
_entity_poly.entity_id
_entity_poly.type
_entity_poly.pdbx_seq_one_letter_code
_entity_poly.pdbx_strand_id
1 'polypeptide(L)'
;MSLDTDSSDFVRKVNDTQISGNLDAPEGGFDAIMQAIVCHNDIGWRDKSRKLLVFSTDAGFHYAGDGKLGGIVKPNDGECHLDREGLYTESITQDYPSI
;
A
#
# COMPACT_ATOMS: atom_id res chain seq x y z
N MET A 1 -2.12 7.02 -8.70
CA MET A 1 -2.19 8.50 -8.87
C MET A 1 -1.15 9.09 -7.95
N SER A 2 -0.22 9.91 -8.44
CA SER A 2 0.69 10.68 -7.59
C SER A 2 -0.06 11.86 -6.96
N LEU A 3 0.43 12.36 -5.83
CA LEU A 3 -0.10 13.58 -5.21
C LEU A 3 -0.01 14.77 -6.17
N ASP A 4 -1.15 15.43 -6.38
CA ASP A 4 -1.27 16.64 -7.20
C ASP A 4 -2.29 17.62 -6.59
N THR A 5 -2.59 18.70 -7.32
CA THR A 5 -3.56 19.72 -6.90
C THR A 5 -4.89 19.62 -7.64
N ASP A 6 -5.09 18.62 -8.51
CA ASP A 6 -6.31 18.45 -9.30
C ASP A 6 -7.33 17.61 -8.52
N SER A 7 -8.15 18.28 -7.72
CA SER A 7 -9.22 17.63 -6.97
C SER A 7 -10.25 16.93 -7.87
N SER A 8 -10.43 17.38 -9.11
CA SER A 8 -11.41 16.78 -10.03
C SER A 8 -10.90 15.45 -10.60
N ASP A 9 -9.59 15.33 -10.89
CA ASP A 9 -8.99 14.03 -11.22
C ASP A 9 -9.07 13.05 -10.05
N PHE A 10 -8.82 13.52 -8.82
CA PHE A 10 -8.99 12.71 -7.61
C PHE A 10 -10.41 12.12 -7.53
N VAL A 11 -11.45 12.97 -7.61
CA VAL A 11 -12.85 12.50 -7.54
C VAL A 11 -13.18 11.52 -8.65
N ARG A 12 -12.72 11.78 -9.89
CA ARG A 12 -12.93 10.85 -11.01
C ARG A 12 -12.31 9.49 -10.73
N LYS A 13 -11.03 9.44 -10.34
CA LYS A 13 -10.33 8.17 -10.07
C LYS A 13 -10.93 7.41 -8.91
N VAL A 14 -11.39 8.09 -7.87
CA VAL A 14 -12.12 7.46 -6.77
C VAL A 14 -13.41 6.81 -7.27
N ASN A 15 -14.20 7.52 -8.08
CA ASN A 15 -15.45 6.98 -8.64
C ASN A 15 -15.23 5.81 -9.61
N ASP A 16 -14.09 5.77 -10.30
CA ASP A 16 -13.73 4.71 -11.25
C ASP A 16 -13.15 3.45 -10.56
N THR A 17 -12.94 3.48 -9.23
CA THR A 17 -12.37 2.33 -8.51
C THR A 17 -13.31 1.13 -8.49
N GLN A 18 -12.74 -0.07 -8.61
CA GLN A 18 -13.46 -1.33 -8.55
C GLN A 18 -13.20 -2.02 -7.21
N ILE A 19 -14.23 -2.67 -6.68
CA ILE A 19 -14.16 -3.44 -5.44
C ILE A 19 -13.62 -4.84 -5.76
N SER A 20 -12.61 -5.27 -5.01
CA SER A 20 -12.08 -6.64 -5.03
C SER A 20 -12.62 -7.45 -3.84
N GLY A 21 -12.28 -8.73 -3.76
CA GLY A 21 -12.59 -9.58 -2.61
C GLY A 21 -11.55 -10.67 -2.39
N ASN A 22 -11.39 -11.10 -1.14
CA ASN A 22 -10.52 -12.20 -0.72
C ASN A 22 -11.28 -13.16 0.25
N LEU A 23 -10.58 -14.10 0.90
CA LEU A 23 -11.20 -15.17 1.69
C LEU A 23 -11.31 -14.86 3.19
N ASP A 24 -10.29 -14.25 3.78
CA ASP A 24 -10.21 -13.98 5.22
C ASP A 24 -10.52 -12.52 5.56
N ALA A 25 -10.59 -12.20 6.85
CA ALA A 25 -11.03 -10.88 7.30
C ALA A 25 -9.89 -9.85 7.42
N PRO A 26 -8.69 -10.17 7.94
CA PRO A 26 -7.59 -9.22 7.97
C PRO A 26 -7.10 -8.88 6.57
N GLU A 27 -6.79 -7.61 6.33
CA GLU A 27 -6.38 -7.13 5.01
C GLU A 27 -4.88 -6.84 4.95
N GLY A 28 -4.31 -6.88 3.75
CA GLY A 28 -2.90 -6.55 3.46
C GLY A 28 -2.56 -5.05 3.52
N GLY A 29 -3.29 -4.26 4.30
CA GLY A 29 -3.18 -2.80 4.31
C GLY A 29 -1.81 -2.26 4.77
N PHE A 30 -1.06 -3.04 5.55
CA PHE A 30 0.26 -2.65 6.03
C PHE A 30 1.33 -2.63 4.93
N ASP A 31 1.23 -3.51 3.92
CA ASP A 31 2.07 -3.41 2.72
C ASP A 31 1.84 -2.09 1.98
N ALA A 32 0.56 -1.70 1.82
CA ALA A 32 0.21 -0.45 1.18
C ALA A 32 0.72 0.77 1.96
N ILE A 33 0.66 0.74 3.30
CA ILE A 33 1.24 1.79 4.15
C ILE A 33 2.75 1.87 3.96
N MET A 34 3.46 0.74 3.99
CA MET A 34 4.91 0.70 3.80
C MET A 34 5.29 1.33 2.45
N GLN A 35 4.70 0.83 1.35
CA GLN A 35 4.99 1.32 0.01
C GLN A 35 4.63 2.81 -0.16
N ALA A 36 3.52 3.27 0.43
CA ALA A 36 3.14 4.68 0.39
C ALA A 36 4.12 5.60 1.14
N ILE A 37 4.86 5.08 2.13
CA ILE A 37 5.86 5.84 2.89
C ILE A 37 7.19 5.89 2.13
N VAL A 38 7.68 4.75 1.63
CA VAL A 38 9.06 4.63 1.11
C VAL A 38 9.19 5.04 -0.36
N CYS A 39 8.13 4.91 -1.16
CA CYS A 39 8.10 5.30 -2.57
C CYS A 39 7.90 6.82 -2.76
N HIS A 40 8.85 7.62 -2.25
CA HIS A 40 8.70 9.08 -2.16
C HIS A 40 8.36 9.75 -3.50
N ASN A 41 9.02 9.33 -4.57
CA ASN A 41 8.87 9.92 -5.90
C ASN A 41 7.57 9.49 -6.58
N ASP A 42 7.21 8.21 -6.48
CA ASP A 42 6.00 7.66 -7.10
C ASP A 42 4.72 8.18 -6.44
N ILE A 43 4.77 8.39 -5.12
CA ILE A 43 3.67 8.99 -4.36
C ILE A 43 3.64 10.51 -4.51
N GLY A 44 4.78 11.15 -4.76
CA GLY A 44 4.87 12.61 -4.96
C GLY A 44 4.90 13.40 -3.65
N TRP A 45 5.50 12.84 -2.60
CA TRP A 45 5.70 13.56 -1.35
C TRP A 45 6.60 14.79 -1.57
N ARG A 46 6.20 15.94 -1.03
CA ARG A 46 7.05 17.14 -1.06
C ARG A 46 8.03 17.14 0.11
N ASP A 47 9.24 17.66 -0.12
CA ASP A 47 10.29 17.73 0.90
C ASP A 47 9.84 18.54 2.12
N LYS A 48 9.30 19.74 1.88
CA LYS A 48 8.88 20.68 2.93
C LYS A 48 7.36 20.76 3.06
N SER A 49 6.77 19.67 3.53
CA SER A 49 5.34 19.62 3.86
C SER A 49 5.06 18.70 5.03
N ARG A 50 3.90 18.91 5.67
CA ARG A 50 3.31 17.88 6.50
C ARG A 50 2.87 16.72 5.61
N LYS A 51 3.24 15.50 5.98
CA LYS A 51 2.85 14.26 5.30
C LYS A 51 1.70 13.66 6.10
N LEU A 52 0.54 13.50 5.47
CA LEU A 52 -0.66 12.93 6.06
C LEU A 52 -1.04 11.71 5.23
N LEU A 53 -0.98 10.53 5.85
CA LEU A 53 -1.45 9.28 5.25
C LEU A 53 -2.79 8.92 5.90
N VAL A 54 -3.85 8.86 5.10
CA VAL A 54 -5.19 8.45 5.56
C VAL A 54 -5.38 7.00 5.19
N PHE A 55 -5.40 6.13 6.19
CA PHE A 55 -5.69 4.71 6.03
C PHE A 55 -7.13 4.44 6.45
N SER A 56 -7.90 3.80 5.58
CA SER A 56 -9.32 3.49 5.80
C SER A 56 -9.57 2.02 5.54
N THR A 57 -10.05 1.30 6.55
CA THR A 57 -10.47 -0.09 6.49
C THR A 57 -11.57 -0.32 7.53
N ASP A 58 -12.41 -1.32 7.30
CA ASP A 58 -13.42 -1.81 8.24
C ASP A 58 -13.03 -3.15 8.89
N ALA A 59 -11.82 -3.65 8.63
CA ALA A 59 -11.33 -4.94 9.09
C ALA A 59 -9.98 -4.86 9.84
N GLY A 60 -9.50 -6.01 10.29
CA GLY A 60 -8.16 -6.15 10.85
C GLY A 60 -7.06 -6.01 9.80
N PHE A 61 -5.81 -6.15 10.21
CA PHE A 61 -4.66 -6.09 9.32
C PHE A 61 -3.74 -7.28 9.54
N HIS A 62 -3.10 -7.73 8.47
CA HIS A 62 -1.96 -8.62 8.57
C HIS A 62 -0.68 -7.86 8.89
N TYR A 63 0.24 -8.54 9.59
CA TYR A 63 1.56 -8.04 9.97
C TYR A 63 2.59 -9.16 9.95
N ALA A 64 3.87 -8.81 10.12
CA ALA A 64 4.99 -9.75 10.04
C ALA A 64 4.74 -11.07 10.79
N GLY A 65 4.89 -12.18 10.07
CA GLY A 65 4.63 -13.55 10.52
C GLY A 65 3.38 -14.17 9.89
N ASP A 66 2.37 -13.37 9.53
CA ASP A 66 1.10 -13.86 8.98
C ASP A 66 1.26 -14.45 7.57
N GLY A 67 2.18 -13.91 6.75
CA GLY A 67 2.47 -14.39 5.39
C GLY A 67 2.94 -15.85 5.36
N LYS A 68 3.40 -16.39 6.50
CA LYS A 68 3.77 -17.80 6.65
C LYS A 68 2.63 -18.75 6.29
N LEU A 69 1.37 -18.36 6.53
CA LEU A 69 0.20 -19.16 6.13
C LEU A 69 0.06 -19.26 4.60
N GLY A 70 0.51 -18.23 3.87
CA GLY A 70 0.61 -18.21 2.41
C GLY A 70 1.93 -18.76 1.85
N GLY A 71 2.82 -19.29 2.70
CA GLY A 71 4.14 -19.77 2.29
C GLY A 71 5.18 -18.67 2.07
N ILE A 72 4.87 -17.42 2.41
CA ILE A 72 5.77 -16.28 2.29
C ILE A 72 6.53 -16.13 3.61
N VAL A 73 7.85 -16.26 3.54
CA VAL A 73 8.72 -16.25 4.75
C VAL A 73 9.90 -15.29 4.65
N LYS A 74 10.08 -14.63 3.50
CA LYS A 74 11.08 -13.58 3.32
C LYS A 74 10.56 -12.32 4.02
N PRO A 75 11.28 -11.73 4.99
CA PRO A 75 10.84 -10.50 5.65
C PRO A 75 10.69 -9.33 4.67
N ASN A 76 9.80 -8.40 4.99
CA ASN A 76 9.72 -7.10 4.32
C ASN A 76 11.07 -6.36 4.45
N ASP A 77 11.60 -5.82 3.35
CA ASP A 77 12.89 -5.12 3.35
C ASP A 77 12.78 -3.62 3.64
N GLY A 78 11.56 -3.07 3.68
CA GLY A 78 11.34 -1.64 3.89
C GLY A 78 11.75 -0.76 2.70
N GLU A 79 11.90 -1.34 1.51
CA GLU A 79 12.27 -0.63 0.29
C GLU A 79 11.06 -0.44 -0.65
N CYS A 80 11.21 0.45 -1.63
CA CYS A 80 10.17 0.71 -2.63
C CYS A 80 10.17 -0.32 -3.76
N HIS A 81 9.02 -0.93 -4.02
CA HIS A 81 8.83 -2.00 -5.01
C HIS A 81 7.59 -1.79 -5.88
N LEU A 82 7.36 -0.57 -6.36
CA LEU A 82 6.28 -0.28 -7.31
C LEU A 82 6.74 -0.46 -8.76
N ASP A 83 5.88 -1.06 -9.59
CA ASP A 83 6.08 -1.07 -11.05
C ASP A 83 5.65 0.27 -11.70
N ARG A 84 5.70 0.33 -13.04
CA ARG A 84 5.38 1.54 -13.80
C ARG A 84 3.89 1.89 -13.73
N GLU A 85 3.05 0.92 -13.41
CA GLU A 85 1.62 1.02 -13.24
C GLU A 85 1.25 1.41 -11.79
N GLY A 86 2.22 1.39 -10.88
CA GLY A 86 2.06 1.72 -9.46
C GLY A 86 1.58 0.54 -8.60
N LEU A 87 1.78 -0.70 -9.07
CA LEU A 87 1.45 -1.92 -8.33
C LEU A 87 2.65 -2.43 -7.54
N TYR A 88 2.38 -2.95 -6.34
CA TYR A 88 3.41 -3.54 -5.47
C TYR A 88 3.84 -4.92 -5.98
N THR A 89 5.11 -5.02 -6.36
CA THR A 89 5.69 -6.18 -7.06
C THR A 89 6.11 -7.32 -6.14
N GLU A 90 6.34 -7.06 -4.85
CA GLU A 90 6.81 -8.07 -3.88
C GLU A 90 5.68 -8.64 -2.99
N SER A 91 4.41 -8.38 -3.33
CA SER A 91 3.23 -8.83 -2.56
C SER A 91 3.10 -10.34 -2.36
N ILE A 92 3.72 -11.14 -3.23
CA ILE A 92 3.72 -12.60 -3.15
C ILE A 92 5.10 -13.18 -2.79
N THR A 93 6.08 -12.33 -2.52
CA THR A 93 7.47 -12.74 -2.26
C THR A 93 8.00 -12.24 -0.92
N GLN A 94 7.47 -11.14 -0.38
CA GLN A 94 7.80 -10.59 0.94
C GLN A 94 6.61 -10.67 1.89
N ASP A 95 6.89 -11.02 3.13
CA ASP A 95 5.93 -11.00 4.24
C ASP A 95 5.52 -9.55 4.56
N TYR A 96 4.43 -9.41 5.28
CA TYR A 96 3.94 -8.10 5.73
C TYR A 96 4.99 -7.41 6.63
N PRO A 97 5.03 -6.07 6.68
CA PRO A 97 5.96 -5.35 7.54
C PRO A 97 5.60 -5.54 9.04
N SER A 98 6.60 -5.42 9.90
CA SER A 98 6.39 -5.35 11.35
C SER A 98 5.95 -3.96 11.79
N ILE A 99 5.41 -3.85 13.02
CA ILE A 99 5.07 -2.58 13.68
C ILE A 99 6.33 -1.80 14.05
#